data_AF-A0A0F9IJG7-F1
#
_entry.id   AF-A0A0F9IJG7-F1
#
_cell.length_a   1.000
_cell.length_b   1.000
_cell.length_c   1.000
_cell.angle_alpha   90.00
_cell.angle_beta   90.00
_cell.angle_gamma   90.00
#
_symmetry.space_group_name_H-M   'P 1'
#
loop_
_entity.id
_entity.type
_entity.pdbx_description
1 polymer ?
#
loop_
_entity_poly.entity_id
_entity_poly.type
_entity_poly.pdbx_seq_one_letter_code
_entity_poly.pdbx_strand_id
1 'polypeptide(L)'
;MTDDIMTTAEYHESDALPRAYAIHCDPARTSAEQEPLPEGMAGSAAGKSPAQWAYQRLVLYISSFEKELDSDHEVALGLVGGAQGVMRIEGMGYFDPDIVTFYGTDPQGGRTQMIQHVSQLNVLLKTVTKQPDKAAPTRIGFRLVASLDEDGAEPAPEDMSGALRP
;
A
#
# COMPACT_ATOMS: atom_id res chain seq x y z
N MET A 1 -33.89 6.80 -23.56
CA MET A 1 -32.70 7.32 -22.88
C MET A 1 -33.18 7.79 -21.53
N THR A 2 -32.93 7.01 -20.49
CA THR A 2 -33.21 7.41 -19.12
C THR A 2 -32.01 8.25 -18.70
N ASP A 3 -32.20 9.57 -18.57
CA ASP A 3 -31.21 10.42 -17.89
C ASP A 3 -31.26 10.02 -16.42
N ASP A 4 -30.24 9.31 -15.94
CA ASP A 4 -30.06 9.08 -14.50
C ASP A 4 -29.70 10.41 -13.85
N ILE A 5 -30.69 11.06 -13.24
CA ILE A 5 -30.49 12.28 -12.46
C ILE A 5 -29.82 11.88 -11.15
N MET A 6 -28.48 12.00 -11.12
CA MET A 6 -27.70 11.85 -9.90
C MET A 6 -27.97 13.03 -8.96
N THR A 7 -28.25 12.73 -7.69
CA THR A 7 -28.35 13.75 -6.65
C THR A 7 -26.96 14.33 -6.34
N THR A 8 -26.94 15.54 -5.77
CA THR A 8 -25.68 16.17 -5.34
C THR A 8 -24.92 15.33 -4.31
N ALA A 9 -25.64 14.60 -3.45
CA ALA A 9 -25.03 13.67 -2.49
C ALA A 9 -24.33 12.50 -3.18
N GLU A 10 -25.01 11.82 -4.11
CA GLU A 10 -24.43 10.71 -4.89
C GLU A 10 -23.23 11.16 -5.73
N TYR A 11 -23.28 12.38 -6.28
CA TYR A 11 -22.13 12.96 -7.00
C TYR A 11 -20.91 13.14 -6.06
N HIS A 12 -21.11 13.75 -4.89
CA HIS A 12 -20.03 13.96 -3.92
C HIS A 12 -19.48 12.65 -3.33
N GLU A 13 -20.34 11.66 -3.11
CA GLU A 13 -19.92 10.32 -2.65
C GLU A 13 -19.11 9.59 -3.72
N SER A 14 -19.51 9.68 -4.99
CA SER A 14 -18.78 9.07 -6.11
C SER A 14 -17.41 9.72 -6.38
N ASP A 15 -17.29 11.03 -6.16
CA ASP A 15 -16.02 11.77 -6.28
C ASP A 15 -15.06 11.45 -5.12
N ALA A 16 -15.62 11.06 -3.97
CA ALA A 16 -14.89 10.70 -2.76
C ALA A 16 -14.29 9.28 -2.79
N LEU A 17 -14.66 8.45 -3.79
CA LEU A 17 -14.13 7.10 -3.94
C LEU A 17 -12.78 7.10 -4.71
N PRO A 18 -11.80 6.31 -4.25
CA PRO A 18 -10.54 6.13 -4.97
C PRO A 18 -10.77 5.64 -6.41
N ARG A 19 -10.34 6.43 -7.40
CA ARG A 19 -10.29 5.99 -8.80
C ARG A 19 -8.90 5.43 -9.09
N ALA A 20 -8.82 4.12 -9.34
CA ALA A 20 -7.62 3.44 -9.81
C ALA A 20 -7.87 2.86 -11.21
N TYR A 21 -6.87 2.92 -12.09
CA TYR A 21 -6.99 2.46 -13.47
C TYR A 21 -5.64 2.05 -14.04
N ALA A 22 -5.59 0.91 -14.72
CA ALA A 22 -4.43 0.44 -15.46
C ALA A 22 -4.85 -0.29 -16.74
N ILE A 23 -4.00 -0.22 -17.77
CA ILE A 23 -4.10 -1.02 -19.01
C ILE A 23 -2.77 -1.74 -19.20
N HIS A 24 -2.84 -3.03 -19.52
CA HIS A 24 -1.67 -3.88 -19.77
C HIS A 24 -1.69 -4.42 -21.21
N CYS A 25 -0.49 -4.70 -21.76
CA CYS A 25 -0.39 -5.37 -23.06
C CYS A 25 -0.96 -6.79 -23.03
N ASP A 26 -0.77 -7.49 -21.91
CA ASP A 26 -1.45 -8.74 -21.63
C ASP A 26 -2.82 -8.43 -21.00
N PRO A 27 -3.95 -8.71 -21.67
CA PRO A 27 -5.27 -8.43 -21.13
C PRO A 27 -5.65 -9.33 -19.94
N ALA A 28 -4.94 -10.42 -19.70
CA ALA A 28 -5.17 -11.31 -18.57
C ALA A 28 -4.42 -10.88 -17.29
N ARG A 29 -3.50 -9.91 -17.40
CA ARG A 29 -2.73 -9.44 -16.25
C ARG A 29 -3.59 -8.57 -15.34
N THR A 30 -3.61 -8.91 -14.06
CA THR A 30 -4.19 -8.09 -12.99
C THR A 30 -3.11 -7.29 -12.29
N SER A 31 -3.43 -6.07 -11.86
CA SER A 31 -2.50 -5.14 -11.20
C SER A 31 -3.13 -4.51 -9.95
N ALA A 32 -2.32 -3.85 -9.14
CA ALA A 32 -2.77 -3.18 -7.91
C ALA A 32 -3.98 -2.26 -8.13
N GLU A 33 -4.08 -1.63 -9.30
CA GLU A 33 -5.17 -0.71 -9.66
C GLU A 33 -6.48 -1.40 -10.04
N GLN A 34 -6.45 -2.71 -10.30
CA GLN A 34 -7.58 -3.51 -10.80
C GLN A 34 -8.06 -4.54 -9.77
N GLU A 35 -7.25 -4.82 -8.75
CA GLU A 35 -7.64 -5.68 -7.65
C GLU A 35 -8.59 -4.95 -6.67
N PRO A 36 -9.50 -5.67 -6.00
CA PRO A 36 -10.33 -5.08 -4.95
C PRO A 36 -9.45 -4.45 -3.85
N LEU A 37 -9.89 -3.31 -3.33
CA LEU A 37 -9.23 -2.68 -2.19
C LEU A 37 -9.42 -3.55 -0.93
N PRO A 38 -8.40 -3.67 -0.06
CA PRO A 38 -8.54 -4.19 1.29
C PRO A 38 -9.63 -3.45 2.06
N GLU A 39 -10.24 -4.10 3.04
CA GLU A 39 -11.39 -3.56 3.79
C GLU A 39 -11.04 -2.23 4.45
N GLY A 40 -9.85 -2.13 5.03
CA GLY A 40 -9.38 -0.88 5.66
C GLY A 40 -9.06 0.26 4.70
N MET A 41 -9.21 0.02 3.40
CA MET A 41 -9.11 1.03 2.34
C MET A 41 -10.40 1.25 1.55
N ALA A 42 -11.44 0.44 1.76
CA ALA A 42 -12.67 0.48 0.98
C ALA A 42 -13.49 1.77 1.20
N GLY A 43 -13.24 2.51 2.29
CA GLY A 43 -13.85 3.81 2.57
C GLY A 43 -13.29 4.97 1.74
N SER A 44 -13.81 6.17 1.98
CA SER A 44 -13.37 7.38 1.27
C SER A 44 -11.89 7.68 1.50
N ALA A 45 -11.23 8.24 0.47
CA ALA A 45 -9.90 8.83 0.61
C ALA A 45 -9.95 10.22 1.29
N ALA A 46 -11.14 10.81 1.44
CA ALA A 46 -11.31 12.11 2.09
C ALA A 46 -10.82 12.05 3.54
N GLY A 47 -9.98 13.01 3.93
CA GLY A 47 -9.40 13.10 5.28
C GLY A 47 -8.08 12.37 5.48
N LYS A 48 -7.64 11.54 4.52
CA LYS A 48 -6.31 10.92 4.58
C LYS A 48 -5.22 11.94 4.26
N SER A 49 -4.12 11.91 5.00
CA SER A 49 -2.95 12.72 4.66
C SER A 49 -2.33 12.25 3.33
N PRO A 50 -1.59 13.12 2.63
CA PRO A 50 -0.80 12.71 1.47
C PRO A 50 0.10 11.50 1.74
N ALA A 51 0.78 11.46 2.91
CA ALA A 51 1.66 10.37 3.31
C ALA A 51 0.91 9.06 3.56
N GLN A 52 -0.16 9.10 4.35
CA GLN A 52 -1.02 7.94 4.62
C GLN A 52 -1.54 7.37 3.29
N TRP A 53 -2.07 8.24 2.44
CA TRP A 53 -2.66 7.81 1.19
C TRP A 53 -1.62 7.21 0.23
N ALA A 54 -0.42 7.79 0.15
CA ALA A 54 0.68 7.22 -0.62
C ALA A 54 1.13 5.86 -0.07
N TYR A 55 1.28 5.74 1.26
CA TYR A 55 1.67 4.50 1.92
C TYR A 55 0.71 3.36 1.59
N GLN A 56 -0.60 3.56 1.77
CA GLN A 56 -1.58 2.50 1.54
C GLN A 56 -1.58 2.02 0.07
N ARG A 57 -1.43 2.94 -0.89
CA ARG A 57 -1.34 2.57 -2.32
C ARG A 57 -0.04 1.84 -2.63
N LEU A 58 1.10 2.24 -2.06
CA LEU A 58 2.37 1.54 -2.21
C LEU A 58 2.29 0.10 -1.70
N VAL A 59 1.56 -0.16 -0.60
CA VAL A 59 1.31 -1.51 -0.10
C VAL A 59 0.63 -2.37 -1.16
N LEU A 60 -0.38 -1.85 -1.86
CA LEU A 60 -1.06 -2.57 -2.95
C LEU A 60 -0.09 -2.93 -4.08
N TYR A 61 0.73 -1.97 -4.52
CA TYR A 61 1.73 -2.22 -5.55
C TYR A 61 2.76 -3.27 -5.16
N ILE A 62 3.26 -3.23 -3.92
CA ILE A 62 4.22 -4.22 -3.42
C ILE A 62 3.57 -5.61 -3.35
N SER A 63 2.34 -5.71 -2.82
CA SER A 63 1.63 -6.99 -2.75
C SER A 63 1.33 -7.55 -4.14
N SER A 64 0.80 -6.73 -5.05
CA SER A 64 0.54 -7.13 -6.43
C SER A 64 1.80 -7.59 -7.15
N PHE A 65 2.93 -6.87 -6.98
CA PHE A 65 4.22 -7.27 -7.54
C PHE A 65 4.72 -8.60 -6.98
N GLU A 66 4.59 -8.82 -5.66
CA GLU A 66 5.01 -10.07 -5.03
C GLU A 66 4.19 -11.28 -5.49
N LYS A 67 2.89 -11.12 -5.78
CA LYS A 67 2.04 -12.24 -6.28
C LYS A 67 2.57 -12.87 -7.56
N GLU A 68 3.28 -12.11 -8.39
CA GLU A 68 3.85 -12.58 -9.65
C GLU A 68 5.24 -13.25 -9.49
N LEU A 69 5.84 -13.21 -8.30
CA LEU A 69 7.20 -13.73 -8.07
C LEU A 69 7.21 -15.21 -7.66
N ASP A 70 8.18 -15.96 -8.19
CA ASP A 70 8.46 -17.35 -7.79
C ASP A 70 9.17 -17.47 -6.41
N SER A 71 9.38 -18.71 -5.96
CA SER A 71 9.99 -19.03 -4.66
C SER A 71 11.48 -18.70 -4.51
N ASP A 72 12.15 -18.29 -5.58
CA ASP A 72 13.58 -17.95 -5.59
C ASP A 72 13.82 -16.44 -5.61
N HIS A 73 12.76 -15.66 -5.74
CA HIS A 73 12.83 -14.22 -5.85
C HIS A 73 12.06 -13.48 -4.75
N GLU A 74 12.60 -12.31 -4.42
CA GLU A 74 12.08 -11.34 -3.47
C GLU A 74 11.95 -9.97 -4.16
N VAL A 75 11.13 -9.10 -3.57
CA VAL A 75 11.00 -7.70 -4.02
C VAL A 75 12.07 -6.83 -3.37
N ALA A 76 12.56 -5.88 -4.15
CA ALA A 76 13.48 -4.85 -3.70
C ALA A 76 13.10 -3.50 -4.29
N LEU A 77 13.43 -2.43 -3.56
CA LEU A 77 13.23 -1.05 -3.96
C LEU A 77 14.48 -0.50 -4.62
N GLY A 78 14.35 -0.04 -5.86
CA GLY A 78 15.34 0.82 -6.49
C GLY A 78 15.18 2.24 -5.97
N LEU A 79 16.23 2.77 -5.37
CA LEU A 79 16.26 4.16 -4.91
C LEU A 79 16.69 5.04 -6.09
N VAL A 80 15.74 5.73 -6.73
CA VAL A 80 16.05 6.58 -7.90
C VAL A 80 16.69 7.88 -7.41
N GLY A 81 17.93 8.15 -7.85
CA GLY A 81 18.64 9.41 -7.56
C GLY A 81 19.65 9.37 -6.40
N GLY A 82 19.82 8.23 -5.73
CA GLY A 82 20.84 8.02 -4.69
C GLY A 82 21.95 7.06 -5.13
N ALA A 83 23.15 7.19 -4.54
CA ALA A 83 24.29 6.30 -4.82
C ALA A 83 24.10 4.84 -4.31
N GLN A 84 23.01 4.55 -3.60
CA GLN A 84 22.85 3.34 -2.79
C GLN A 84 22.20 2.13 -3.50
N GLY A 85 21.95 2.21 -4.81
CA GLY A 85 21.49 1.04 -5.57
C GLY A 85 20.12 0.51 -5.13
N VAL A 86 20.02 -0.80 -4.90
CA VAL A 86 18.78 -1.53 -4.63
C VAL A 86 18.71 -1.94 -3.16
N MET A 87 17.60 -1.68 -2.48
CA MET A 87 17.33 -2.09 -1.09
C MET A 87 16.32 -3.25 -1.06
N ARG A 88 16.65 -4.35 -0.38
CA ARG A 88 15.64 -5.38 -0.06
C ARG A 88 14.69 -4.82 0.97
N ILE A 89 13.42 -4.66 0.61
CA ILE A 89 12.42 -4.07 1.50
C ILE A 89 12.00 -5.08 2.56
N GLU A 90 12.02 -4.65 3.81
CA GLU A 90 11.61 -5.45 4.97
C GLU A 90 10.48 -4.78 5.76
N GLY A 91 10.21 -3.49 5.48
CA GLY A 91 9.13 -2.75 6.10
C GLY A 91 8.92 -1.38 5.46
N MET A 92 7.81 -0.76 5.83
CA MET A 92 7.43 0.55 5.34
C MET A 92 6.63 1.28 6.42
N GLY A 93 6.59 2.60 6.38
CA GLY A 93 5.78 3.41 7.28
C GLY A 93 5.52 4.79 6.71
N TYR A 94 4.67 5.56 7.38
CA TYR A 94 4.40 6.95 7.05
C TYR A 94 4.33 7.81 8.31
N PHE A 95 4.51 9.11 8.16
CA PHE A 95 4.32 10.09 9.21
C PHE A 95 3.63 11.31 8.62
N ASP A 96 2.49 11.66 9.20
CA ASP A 96 1.64 12.72 8.67
C ASP A 96 2.32 14.10 8.78
N PRO A 97 2.12 14.98 7.78
CA PRO A 97 1.25 14.79 6.62
C PRO A 97 1.96 14.23 5.38
N ASP A 98 3.30 14.14 5.37
CA ASP A 98 4.06 14.11 4.11
C ASP A 98 5.27 13.17 4.04
N ILE A 99 5.61 12.43 5.09
CA ILE A 99 6.78 11.53 5.08
C ILE A 99 6.37 10.07 4.85
N VAL A 100 7.07 9.39 3.94
CA VAL A 100 7.05 7.93 3.77
C VAL A 100 8.44 7.39 4.04
N THR A 101 8.52 6.28 4.78
CA THR A 101 9.78 5.62 5.14
C THR A 101 9.80 4.19 4.65
N PHE A 102 10.92 3.77 4.08
CA PHE A 102 11.20 2.39 3.69
C PHE A 102 12.33 1.84 4.56
N TYR A 103 12.15 0.62 5.05
CA TYR A 103 13.12 -0.11 5.88
C TYR A 103 13.58 -1.34 5.14
N GLY A 104 14.86 -1.68 5.29
CA GLY A 104 15.39 -2.88 4.66
C GLY A 104 16.88 -3.07 4.84
N THR A 105 17.45 -3.85 3.94
CA THR A 105 18.89 -4.11 3.86
C THR A 105 19.47 -3.76 2.50
N ASP A 106 20.68 -3.22 2.49
CA ASP A 106 21.45 -3.02 1.26
C ASP A 106 22.00 -4.36 0.69
N PRO A 107 22.65 -4.35 -0.48
CA PRO A 107 23.23 -5.57 -1.06
C PRO A 107 24.34 -6.23 -0.24
N GLN A 108 24.93 -5.51 0.73
CA GLN A 108 25.95 -6.02 1.67
C GLN A 108 25.33 -6.53 2.97
N GLY A 109 24.00 -6.49 3.12
CA GLY A 109 23.28 -6.88 4.34
C GLY A 109 23.28 -5.81 5.43
N GLY A 110 23.75 -4.59 5.14
CA GLY A 110 23.69 -3.47 6.05
C GLY A 110 22.25 -2.99 6.23
N ARG A 111 21.84 -2.69 7.48
CA ARG A 111 20.53 -2.08 7.75
C ARG A 111 20.48 -0.70 7.09
N THR A 112 19.45 -0.50 6.27
CA THR A 112 19.26 0.74 5.52
C THR A 112 17.84 1.24 5.69
N GLN A 113 17.69 2.55 5.73
CA GLN A 113 16.42 3.23 5.81
C GLN A 113 16.42 4.36 4.80
N MET A 114 15.36 4.45 3.99
CA MET A 114 15.14 5.58 3.10
C MET A 114 13.92 6.36 3.58
N ILE A 115 14.10 7.66 3.78
CA ILE A 115 13.05 8.58 4.23
C ILE A 115 12.79 9.55 3.07
N GLN A 116 11.56 9.59 2.57
CA GLN A 116 11.17 10.42 1.43
C GLN A 116 9.98 11.30 1.80
N HIS A 117 10.02 12.55 1.35
CA HIS A 117 8.81 13.36 1.28
C HIS A 117 7.93 12.87 0.11
N VAL A 118 6.62 12.82 0.30
CA VAL A 118 5.66 12.25 -0.67
C VAL A 118 5.69 12.94 -2.02
N SER A 119 5.96 14.26 -2.06
CA SER A 119 6.09 15.01 -3.32
C SER A 119 7.33 14.63 -4.15
N GLN A 120 8.29 13.93 -3.55
CA GLN A 120 9.54 13.48 -4.17
C GLN A 120 9.57 11.96 -4.37
N LEU A 121 8.42 11.28 -4.16
CA LEU A 121 8.35 9.84 -4.20
C LEU A 121 8.61 9.33 -5.62
N ASN A 122 9.68 8.55 -5.78
CA ASN A 122 9.97 7.80 -7.00
C ASN A 122 10.38 6.39 -6.60
N VAL A 123 9.51 5.42 -6.89
CA VAL A 123 9.64 4.04 -6.42
C VAL A 123 9.78 3.13 -7.63
N LEU A 124 10.87 2.37 -7.67
CA LEU A 124 11.06 1.27 -8.59
C LEU A 124 10.97 -0.05 -7.81
N LEU A 125 10.03 -0.93 -8.17
CA LEU A 125 10.03 -2.31 -7.68
C LEU A 125 10.87 -3.17 -8.61
N LYS A 126 11.79 -3.94 -8.03
CA LYS A 126 12.70 -4.81 -8.77
C LYS A 126 12.76 -6.18 -8.11
N THR A 127 12.85 -7.20 -8.94
CA THR A 127 13.09 -8.57 -8.50
C THR A 127 14.56 -8.79 -8.14
N VAL A 128 14.83 -9.40 -6.99
CA VAL A 128 16.16 -9.86 -6.58
C VAL A 128 16.10 -11.32 -6.14
N THR A 129 17.20 -12.05 -6.29
CA THR A 129 17.30 -13.41 -5.75
C THR A 129 17.21 -13.38 -4.23
N LYS A 130 16.46 -14.33 -3.66
CA LYS A 130 16.35 -14.51 -2.21
C LYS A 130 17.71 -14.73 -1.56
N GLN A 131 17.80 -14.40 -0.28
CA GLN A 131 19.01 -14.66 0.49
C GLN A 131 19.26 -16.19 0.60
N PRO A 132 20.48 -16.68 0.34
CA PRO A 132 20.79 -18.11 0.29
C PRO A 132 20.64 -18.83 1.64
N ASP A 133 20.72 -18.08 2.73
CA ASP A 133 20.55 -18.53 4.11
C ASP A 133 19.09 -18.58 4.57
N LYS A 134 18.14 -18.04 3.79
CA LYS A 134 16.70 -18.09 4.10
C LYS A 134 16.00 -19.22 3.35
N ALA A 135 15.23 -20.02 4.10
CA ALA A 135 14.47 -21.13 3.54
C ALA A 135 13.33 -20.70 2.61
N ALA A 136 12.75 -19.51 2.84
CA ALA A 136 11.67 -18.94 2.03
C ALA A 136 11.96 -17.46 1.74
N PRO A 137 11.50 -16.94 0.58
CA PRO A 137 11.63 -15.53 0.26
C PRO A 137 10.82 -14.67 1.25
N THR A 138 11.38 -13.53 1.62
CA THR A 138 10.74 -12.51 2.44
C THR A 138 9.69 -11.79 1.59
N ARG A 139 8.42 -11.98 1.92
CA ARG A 139 7.27 -11.35 1.24
C ARG A 139 6.58 -10.39 2.22
N ILE A 140 6.88 -9.11 2.11
CA ILE A 140 6.39 -8.09 3.05
C ILE A 140 5.02 -7.55 2.63
N GLY A 141 4.69 -7.59 1.33
CA GLY A 141 3.44 -7.06 0.78
C GLY A 141 2.20 -7.66 1.43
N PHE A 142 2.17 -8.98 1.66
CA PHE A 142 1.03 -9.64 2.32
C PHE A 142 0.86 -9.22 3.79
N ARG A 143 1.97 -9.00 4.51
CA ARG A 143 1.92 -8.52 5.90
C ARG A 143 1.44 -7.08 5.97
N LEU A 144 1.88 -6.25 5.02
CA LEU A 144 1.45 -4.87 4.91
C LEU A 144 -0.04 -4.78 4.59
N VAL A 145 -0.56 -5.60 3.67
CA VAL A 145 -2.01 -5.66 3.39
C VAL A 145 -2.79 -6.06 4.64
N ALA A 146 -2.37 -7.11 5.35
CA ALA A 146 -3.04 -7.53 6.59
C ALA A 146 -3.09 -6.40 7.65
N SER A 147 -2.02 -5.61 7.79
CA SER A 147 -2.04 -4.45 8.71
C SER A 147 -3.03 -3.36 8.30
N LEU A 148 -3.32 -3.20 7.00
CA LEU A 148 -4.31 -2.22 6.55
C LEU A 148 -5.73 -2.63 6.96
N ASP A 149 -6.04 -3.93 6.93
CA ASP A 149 -7.34 -4.44 7.36
C ASP A 149 -7.51 -4.34 8.88
N GLU A 150 -6.44 -4.55 9.65
CA GLU A 150 -6.44 -4.36 11.11
C GLU A 150 -6.63 -2.89 11.51
N ASP A 151 -5.95 -1.95 10.85
CA ASP A 151 -6.06 -0.51 11.13
C ASP A 151 -7.43 0.08 10.71
N GLY A 152 -8.07 -0.52 9.70
CA GLY A 152 -9.38 -0.10 9.19
C GLY A 152 -10.58 -0.70 9.92
N ALA A 153 -10.37 -1.68 10.80
CA ALA A 153 -11.38 -2.19 11.69
C ALA A 153 -11.70 -1.13 12.76
N GLU A 154 -12.60 -0.21 12.45
CA GLU A 154 -13.12 0.77 13.39
C GLU A 154 -13.65 0.03 14.63
N PRO A 155 -13.23 0.39 15.87
CA PRO A 155 -13.70 -0.29 17.05
C PRO A 155 -15.23 -0.18 17.10
N ALA A 156 -15.90 -1.33 17.20
CA ALA A 156 -17.36 -1.37 17.32
C ALA A 156 -17.80 -0.38 18.40
N PRO A 157 -18.82 0.46 18.15
CA PRO A 157 -19.27 1.45 19.12
C PRO A 157 -19.57 0.72 20.43
N GLU A 158 -18.81 1.06 21.48
CA GLU A 158 -19.08 0.55 22.82
C GLU A 158 -20.52 0.92 23.15
N ASP A 159 -21.33 -0.11 23.42
CA ASP A 159 -22.74 0.00 23.72
C ASP A 159 -22.89 0.83 25.01
N MET A 160 -23.02 2.15 24.87
CA MET A 160 -23.27 3.15 25.91
C MET A 160 -24.70 3.02 26.49
N SER A 161 -25.23 1.81 26.58
CA SER A 161 -26.54 1.47 27.14
C SER A 161 -26.47 1.10 28.63
N GLY A 162 -25.28 1.18 29.25
CA GLY A 162 -25.03 0.65 30.59
C GLY A 162 -25.12 1.59 31.79
N ALA A 163 -25.42 2.89 31.63
CA ALA A 163 -25.34 3.84 32.74
C ALA A 163 -26.57 4.76 32.86
N LEU A 164 -27.76 4.14 33.00
CA LEU A 164 -28.82 4.76 33.80
C LEU A 164 -29.56 3.64 34.55
N ARG A 165 -29.16 3.40 35.79
CA ARG A 165 -29.98 2.69 36.78
C ARG A 165 -30.03 3.55 38.05
N PRO A 166 -31.18 3.52 38.73
CA PRO A 166 -31.81 4.68 39.37
C PRO A 166 -31.14 5.15 40.66
#